data_AF-A0A6M2E0T9-F1
#
_entry.id   AF-A0A6M2E0T9-F1
#
_cell.length_a   1.000
_cell.length_b   1.000
_cell.length_c   1.000
_cell.angle_alpha   90.00
_cell.angle_beta   90.00
_cell.angle_gamma   90.00
#
_symmetry.space_group_name_H-M   'P 1'
#
loop_
_entity.id
_entity.type
_entity.pdbx_description
1 polymer ?
#
loop_
_entity_poly.entity_id
_entity_poly.type
_entity_poly.pdbx_seq_one_letter_code
_entity_poly.pdbx_strand_id
1 'polypeptide(L)'
;MSLLRRRDPVRSQAGIAVAGVILVSVTVAAGLGFCSLLGIAFNAGTLQIIPFLALGLGVNDLFLLTHTYAEEGGENGLSSYSREDETGAVLRRTGLSVLLASLSNVCAFFCAAVLIPIPALRGFALQAAILLLFNLAAMLLVYPAMVSLDLRRRRSGRSDLFCCCAPAGPAVPNLPNCNNNRPVPSNSHRQKTHKSHHQTTSKRYSEDKHVTTALVESQTGVRRVPTVNDKNYQDPENMSLMGCAEPDCWSFSLTRLASKHYAPFLMKPSVKVLTMLTLAGVLGASLWGIIRVKDGLDLTDIVPQNTDEHKFLSAQGKYFGFYNMFAVTQGDFEYPTNQKLLYEYHEAFVRIPNIIKNDNGGLPEFWLSLFRDWLVGLQKAFDSDYKNNCINQERWFSNASA
;
A
#
# COMPACT_ATOMS: atom_id res chain seq x y z
N MET A 1 6.64 7.56 18.76
CA MET A 1 6.76 7.30 20.22
C MET A 1 6.46 8.58 21.02
N SER A 2 5.34 9.26 20.71
CA SER A 2 4.90 10.54 21.30
C SER A 2 3.60 10.39 22.12
N LEU A 3 3.05 9.17 22.22
CA LEU A 3 1.70 8.92 22.73
C LEU A 3 1.64 8.68 24.25
N LEU A 4 2.77 8.34 24.87
CA LEU A 4 2.89 8.14 26.33
C LEU A 4 3.21 9.47 27.03
N ARG A 5 2.23 10.36 27.08
CA ARG A 5 2.31 11.57 27.93
C ARG A 5 1.99 11.17 29.38
N ARG A 6 2.98 10.57 30.06
CA ARG A 6 2.87 10.05 31.45
C ARG A 6 2.46 11.12 32.48
N ARG A 7 2.49 12.41 32.11
CA ARG A 7 2.20 13.56 32.98
C ARG A 7 0.73 14.01 32.94
N ASP A 8 -0.05 13.64 31.90
CA ASP A 8 -1.47 14.01 31.73
C ASP A 8 -2.33 12.80 31.28
N PRO A 9 -2.88 11.98 32.21
CA PRO A 9 -3.65 10.77 31.87
C PRO A 9 -4.95 11.04 31.11
N VAL A 10 -5.46 12.28 31.17
CA VAL A 10 -6.66 12.75 30.45
C VAL A 10 -6.35 13.14 29.01
N ARG A 11 -5.11 13.53 28.70
CA ARG A 11 -4.67 13.91 27.34
C ARG A 11 -3.88 12.81 26.63
N SER A 12 -3.65 11.68 27.29
CA SER A 12 -3.01 10.52 26.67
C SER A 12 -3.80 10.03 25.45
N GLN A 13 -3.08 9.51 24.46
CA GLN A 13 -3.60 9.01 23.18
C GLN A 13 -3.33 7.51 23.03
N ALA A 14 -2.99 6.85 24.14
CA ALA A 14 -2.70 5.42 24.13
C ALA A 14 -3.97 4.61 23.87
N GLY A 15 -5.10 5.00 24.46
CA GLY A 15 -6.39 4.32 24.31
C GLY A 15 -6.91 4.38 22.87
N ILE A 16 -6.91 5.55 22.23
CA ILE A 16 -7.33 5.70 20.84
C ILE A 16 -6.40 4.93 19.87
N ALA A 17 -5.10 4.90 20.14
CA ALA A 17 -4.14 4.15 19.33
C ALA A 17 -4.34 2.63 19.46
N VAL A 18 -4.53 2.12 20.69
CA VAL A 18 -4.84 0.69 20.92
C VAL A 18 -6.16 0.31 20.26
N ALA A 19 -7.20 1.12 20.45
CA ALA A 19 -8.50 0.91 19.79
C ALA A 19 -8.37 0.93 18.26
N GLY A 20 -7.51 1.80 17.71
CA GLY A 20 -7.21 1.83 16.29
C GLY A 20 -6.54 0.56 15.77
N VAL A 21 -5.55 0.02 16.50
CA VAL A 21 -4.89 -1.25 16.11
C VAL A 21 -5.87 -2.43 16.19
N ILE A 22 -6.73 -2.45 17.19
CA ILE A 22 -7.80 -3.46 17.30
C ILE A 22 -8.76 -3.33 16.11
N LEU A 23 -9.17 -2.11 15.75
CA LEU A 23 -10.01 -1.86 14.58
C LEU A 23 -9.37 -2.41 13.30
N VAL A 24 -8.10 -2.11 13.04
CA VAL A 24 -7.37 -2.64 11.86
C VAL A 24 -7.29 -4.18 11.90
N SER A 25 -7.12 -4.78 13.07
CA SER A 25 -7.07 -6.24 13.20
C SER A 25 -8.43 -6.88 12.89
N VAL A 26 -9.53 -6.28 13.38
CA VAL A 26 -10.90 -6.73 13.09
C VAL A 26 -11.24 -6.56 11.61
N THR A 27 -10.78 -5.48 10.97
CA THR A 27 -11.04 -5.26 9.53
C THR A 27 -10.27 -6.23 8.66
N VAL A 28 -9.04 -6.59 9.02
CA VAL A 28 -8.28 -7.66 8.36
C VAL A 28 -9.01 -9.01 8.48
N ALA A 29 -9.48 -9.36 9.68
CA ALA A 29 -10.27 -10.58 9.87
C ALA A 29 -11.58 -10.57 9.06
N ALA A 30 -12.30 -9.45 9.05
CA ALA A 30 -13.52 -9.28 8.26
C ALA A 30 -13.25 -9.37 6.75
N GLY A 31 -12.17 -8.75 6.26
CA GLY A 31 -11.76 -8.80 4.86
C GLY A 31 -11.40 -10.22 4.41
N LEU A 32 -10.66 -10.98 5.24
CA LEU A 32 -10.35 -12.39 4.95
C LEU A 32 -11.60 -13.26 4.97
N GLY A 33 -12.50 -13.05 5.93
CA GLY A 33 -13.81 -13.70 5.97
C GLY A 33 -14.63 -13.42 4.72
N PHE A 34 -14.66 -12.16 4.27
CA PHE A 34 -15.33 -11.78 3.02
C PHE A 34 -14.69 -12.43 1.78
N CYS A 35 -13.37 -12.52 1.73
CA CYS A 35 -12.67 -13.24 0.66
C CYS A 35 -13.06 -14.72 0.61
N SER A 36 -13.24 -15.35 1.77
CA SER A 36 -13.73 -16.73 1.87
C SER A 36 -15.15 -16.89 1.33
N LEU A 37 -16.03 -15.91 1.58
CA LEU A 37 -17.41 -15.92 1.06
C LEU A 37 -17.46 -15.79 -0.47
N LEU A 38 -16.50 -15.08 -1.06
CA LEU A 38 -16.35 -14.98 -2.52
C LEU A 38 -15.73 -16.24 -3.16
N GLY A 39 -15.37 -17.26 -2.36
CA GLY A 39 -14.80 -18.52 -2.85
C GLY A 39 -13.34 -18.40 -3.31
N ILE A 40 -12.62 -17.37 -2.87
CA ILE A 40 -11.20 -17.20 -3.23
C ILE A 40 -10.36 -18.18 -2.40
N ALA A 41 -9.72 -19.14 -3.06
CA ALA A 41 -8.90 -20.15 -2.39
C ALA A 41 -7.75 -19.52 -1.58
N PHE A 42 -7.57 -19.99 -0.35
CA PHE A 42 -6.45 -19.61 0.49
C PHE A 42 -5.21 -20.42 0.14
N ASN A 43 -4.09 -19.72 -0.01
CA ASN A 43 -2.77 -20.31 -0.29
C ASN A 43 -1.89 -20.17 0.96
N ALA A 44 -0.85 -20.99 1.09
CA ALA A 44 0.10 -20.89 2.20
C ALA A 44 0.70 -19.47 2.33
N GLY A 45 1.04 -18.84 1.20
CA GLY A 45 1.55 -17.47 1.17
C GLY A 45 0.53 -16.41 1.62
N THR A 46 -0.77 -16.62 1.39
CA THR A 46 -1.77 -15.61 1.80
C THR A 46 -1.95 -15.58 3.30
N LEU A 47 -2.00 -16.72 3.98
CA LEU A 47 -2.08 -16.75 5.45
C LEU A 47 -0.84 -16.17 6.13
N GLN A 48 0.34 -16.37 5.53
CA GLN A 48 1.61 -15.95 6.15
C GLN A 48 1.92 -14.47 5.96
N ILE A 49 1.57 -13.88 4.82
CA ILE A 49 2.06 -12.54 4.43
C ILE A 49 0.95 -11.48 4.55
N ILE A 50 -0.27 -11.79 4.07
CA ILE A 50 -1.34 -10.79 3.91
C ILE A 50 -1.74 -10.12 5.22
N PRO A 51 -1.91 -10.82 6.35
CA PRO A 51 -2.30 -10.18 7.61
C PRO A 51 -1.30 -9.11 8.06
N PHE A 52 0.00 -9.40 7.96
CA PHE A 52 1.05 -8.45 8.34
C PHE A 52 1.16 -7.28 7.37
N LEU A 53 1.02 -7.54 6.06
CA LEU A 53 0.99 -6.50 5.04
C LEU A 53 -0.17 -5.53 5.25
N ALA A 54 -1.39 -6.06 5.46
CA ALA A 54 -2.58 -5.25 5.65
C ALA A 54 -2.54 -4.48 6.98
N LEU A 55 -2.03 -5.10 8.06
CA LEU A 55 -1.80 -4.41 9.33
C LEU A 55 -0.78 -3.28 9.18
N GLY A 56 0.34 -3.51 8.51
CA GLY A 56 1.39 -2.50 8.32
C GLY A 56 0.88 -1.29 7.54
N LEU A 57 0.16 -1.52 6.45
CA LEU A 57 -0.44 -0.45 5.65
C LEU A 57 -1.56 0.27 6.41
N GLY A 58 -2.40 -0.44 7.17
CA GLY A 58 -3.49 0.18 7.94
C GLY A 58 -3.04 0.97 9.16
N VAL A 59 -1.99 0.51 9.86
CA VAL A 59 -1.43 1.23 11.00
C VAL A 59 -0.75 2.54 10.57
N ASN A 60 -0.21 2.62 9.34
CA ASN A 60 0.31 3.88 8.81
C ASN A 60 -0.79 4.96 8.72
N ASP A 61 -1.94 4.60 8.14
CA ASP A 61 -3.09 5.50 8.00
C ASP A 61 -3.62 5.92 9.39
N LEU A 62 -3.63 4.97 10.34
CA LEU A 62 -4.00 5.22 11.74
C LEU A 62 -3.07 6.21 12.41
N PHE A 63 -1.77 6.02 12.27
CA PHE A 63 -0.79 6.89 12.90
C PHE A 63 -0.89 8.31 12.36
N LEU A 64 -1.09 8.47 11.04
CA LEU A 64 -1.22 9.78 10.41
C LEU A 64 -2.45 10.55 10.93
N LEU A 65 -3.62 9.91 10.99
CA LEU A 65 -4.84 10.52 11.54
C LEU A 65 -4.74 10.82 13.03
N THR A 66 -4.09 9.94 13.80
CA THR A 66 -3.89 10.15 15.25
C THR A 66 -2.93 11.31 15.52
N HIS A 67 -1.89 11.47 14.70
CA HIS A 67 -0.94 12.56 14.83
C HIS A 67 -1.59 13.91 14.55
N THR A 68 -2.37 14.03 13.48
CA THR A 68 -3.04 15.30 13.16
C THR A 68 -4.14 15.63 14.14
N TYR A 69 -4.85 14.61 14.66
CA TYR A 69 -5.71 14.75 15.83
C TYR A 69 -4.95 15.29 17.05
N ALA A 70 -3.72 14.80 17.30
CA ALA A 70 -2.90 15.25 18.43
C ALA A 70 -2.41 16.69 18.31
N GLU A 71 -2.08 17.11 17.09
CA GLU A 71 -1.59 18.44 16.76
C GLU A 71 -2.70 19.49 16.97
N GLU A 72 -3.90 19.23 16.41
CA GLU A 72 -5.07 20.10 16.54
C GLU A 72 -5.53 20.24 18.00
N GLY A 73 -5.52 19.16 18.78
CA GLY A 73 -5.87 19.18 20.20
C GLY A 73 -4.81 19.83 21.11
N GLY A 74 -3.61 20.12 20.58
CA GLY A 74 -2.47 20.69 21.31
C GLY A 74 -2.30 22.20 21.14
N GLU A 75 -2.47 22.71 19.92
CA GLU A 75 -2.28 24.14 19.60
C GLU A 75 -3.52 24.99 19.92
N ASN A 76 -4.73 24.46 19.72
CA ASN A 76 -5.98 25.19 19.93
C ASN A 76 -6.58 24.88 21.30
N GLY A 77 -5.90 25.32 22.37
CA GLY A 77 -6.51 25.38 23.70
C GLY A 77 -7.73 26.31 23.67
N LEU A 78 -8.93 25.74 23.78
CA LEU A 78 -10.19 26.44 24.02
C LEU A 78 -10.74 27.29 22.86
N SER A 79 -10.93 26.70 21.67
CA SER A 79 -11.90 27.23 20.71
C SER A 79 -13.22 26.46 20.83
N SER A 80 -14.29 27.21 21.09
CA SER A 80 -15.65 26.73 21.38
C SER A 80 -16.37 26.21 20.12
N TYR A 81 -15.78 25.23 19.42
CA TYR A 81 -16.38 24.60 18.24
C TYR A 81 -17.11 23.29 18.59
N SER A 82 -18.18 23.00 17.82
CA SER A 82 -18.99 21.79 17.97
C SER A 82 -18.15 20.54 17.69
N ARG A 83 -18.51 19.39 18.27
CA ARG A 83 -17.76 18.10 18.13
C ARG A 83 -17.56 17.69 16.66
N GLU A 84 -18.55 18.03 15.84
CA GLU A 84 -18.61 17.74 14.42
C GLU A 84 -17.61 18.59 13.64
N ASP A 85 -17.39 19.84 14.05
CA ASP A 85 -16.46 20.76 13.42
C ASP A 85 -15.00 20.36 13.66
N GLU A 86 -14.67 19.86 14.86
CA GLU A 86 -13.31 19.45 15.23
C GLU A 86 -12.88 18.14 14.53
N THR A 87 -13.77 17.13 14.53
CA THR A 87 -13.50 15.87 13.81
C THR A 87 -13.48 16.10 12.30
N GLY A 88 -14.37 16.95 11.80
CA GLY A 88 -14.42 17.37 10.40
C GLY A 88 -13.16 18.13 9.98
N ALA A 89 -12.57 18.97 10.85
CA ALA A 89 -11.33 19.67 10.58
C ALA A 89 -10.14 18.70 10.43
N VAL A 90 -10.00 17.72 11.33
CA VAL A 90 -8.96 16.68 11.25
C VAL A 90 -9.11 15.87 9.94
N LEU A 91 -10.33 15.46 9.61
CA LEU A 91 -10.60 14.72 8.38
C LEU A 91 -10.39 15.58 7.12
N ARG A 92 -10.70 16.88 7.16
CA ARG A 92 -10.43 17.81 6.06
C ARG A 92 -8.94 18.03 5.83
N ARG A 93 -8.13 18.06 6.89
CA ARG A 93 -6.69 18.28 6.81
C ARG A 93 -5.92 17.04 6.33
N THR A 94 -6.34 15.84 6.74
CA THR A 94 -5.56 14.60 6.53
C THR A 94 -6.31 13.49 5.79
N GLY A 95 -7.65 13.47 5.88
CA GLY A 95 -8.48 12.41 5.29
C GLY A 95 -8.33 12.28 3.78
N LEU A 96 -8.16 13.39 3.05
CA LEU A 96 -7.92 13.34 1.60
C LEU A 96 -6.57 12.69 1.26
N SER A 97 -5.52 12.97 2.04
CA SER A 97 -4.21 12.35 1.84
C SER A 97 -4.26 10.84 2.09
N VAL A 98 -4.97 10.41 3.14
CA VAL A 98 -5.19 8.99 3.45
C VAL A 98 -5.99 8.33 2.33
N LEU A 99 -7.12 8.92 1.93
CA LEU A 99 -7.95 8.40 0.84
C LEU A 99 -7.15 8.17 -0.43
N LEU A 100 -6.35 9.15 -0.86
CA LEU A 100 -5.54 9.05 -2.08
C LEU A 100 -4.47 7.97 -1.98
N ALA A 101 -3.77 7.89 -0.84
CA ALA A 101 -2.74 6.87 -0.61
C ALA A 101 -3.33 5.46 -0.60
N SER A 102 -4.38 5.22 0.20
CA SER A 102 -5.00 3.90 0.29
C SER A 102 -5.70 3.51 -1.01
N LEU A 103 -6.35 4.43 -1.71
CA LEU A 103 -6.96 4.16 -3.02
C LEU A 103 -5.91 3.79 -4.07
N SER A 104 -4.76 4.48 -4.09
CA SER A 104 -3.64 4.12 -4.95
C SER A 104 -3.14 2.70 -4.67
N ASN A 105 -3.02 2.31 -3.40
CA ASN A 105 -2.65 0.95 -3.02
C ASN A 105 -3.69 -0.08 -3.47
N VAL A 106 -4.98 0.18 -3.25
CA VAL A 106 -6.08 -0.71 -3.71
C VAL A 106 -6.02 -0.90 -5.21
N CYS A 107 -5.89 0.19 -5.98
CA CYS A 107 -5.77 0.15 -7.43
C CYS A 107 -4.52 -0.63 -7.88
N ALA A 108 -3.38 -0.46 -7.21
CA ALA A 108 -2.16 -1.18 -7.54
C ALA A 108 -2.31 -2.70 -7.37
N PHE A 109 -2.88 -3.16 -6.23
CA PHE A 109 -3.13 -4.58 -6.00
C PHE A 109 -4.22 -5.14 -6.92
N PHE A 110 -5.24 -4.35 -7.24
CA PHE A 110 -6.27 -4.76 -8.20
C PHE A 110 -5.69 -4.94 -9.61
N CYS A 111 -4.86 -3.99 -10.07
CA CYS A 111 -4.15 -4.10 -11.34
C CYS A 111 -3.22 -5.32 -11.35
N ALA A 112 -2.49 -5.58 -10.26
CA ALA A 112 -1.65 -6.77 -10.14
C ALA A 112 -2.48 -8.06 -10.26
N ALA A 113 -3.67 -8.12 -9.63
CA ALA A 113 -4.55 -9.28 -9.71
C ALA A 113 -5.09 -9.54 -11.13
N VAL A 114 -5.35 -8.48 -11.91
CA VAL A 114 -5.87 -8.60 -13.28
C VAL A 114 -4.76 -9.02 -14.26
N LEU A 115 -3.58 -8.40 -14.14
CA LEU A 115 -2.48 -8.56 -15.09
C LEU A 115 -1.69 -9.87 -14.93
N ILE A 116 -1.51 -10.36 -13.70
CA ILE A 116 -0.70 -11.56 -13.46
C ILE A 116 -1.46 -12.82 -13.91
N PRO A 117 -0.88 -13.71 -14.74
CA PRO A 117 -1.57 -14.93 -15.19
C PRO A 117 -1.52 -16.07 -14.17
N ILE A 118 -0.60 -16.03 -13.21
CA ILE A 118 -0.38 -17.10 -12.22
C ILE A 118 -1.52 -17.10 -11.17
N PRO A 119 -2.39 -18.13 -11.11
CA PRO A 119 -3.59 -18.12 -10.26
C PRO A 119 -3.33 -17.89 -8.77
N ALA A 120 -2.24 -18.46 -8.24
CA ALA A 120 -1.86 -18.30 -6.85
C ALA A 120 -1.57 -16.82 -6.49
N LEU A 121 -0.89 -16.09 -7.39
CA LEU A 121 -0.56 -14.68 -7.22
C LEU A 121 -1.78 -13.77 -7.47
N ARG A 122 -2.67 -14.16 -8.40
CA ARG A 122 -3.94 -13.46 -8.63
C ARG A 122 -4.81 -13.48 -7.37
N GLY A 123 -4.98 -14.65 -6.75
CA GLY A 123 -5.72 -14.80 -5.50
C GLY A 123 -5.11 -13.98 -4.37
N PHE A 124 -3.78 -13.99 -4.24
CA PHE A 124 -3.05 -13.17 -3.26
C PHE A 124 -3.32 -11.67 -3.44
N ALA A 125 -3.17 -11.15 -4.67
CA ALA A 125 -3.34 -9.73 -4.95
C ALA A 125 -4.80 -9.28 -4.78
N LEU A 126 -5.77 -10.12 -5.18
CA LEU A 126 -7.20 -9.86 -5.00
C LEU A 126 -7.58 -9.79 -3.50
N GLN A 127 -7.07 -10.74 -2.70
CA GLN A 127 -7.27 -10.73 -1.24
C GLN A 127 -6.69 -9.46 -0.61
N ALA A 128 -5.46 -9.08 -0.97
CA ALA A 128 -4.82 -7.86 -0.47
C ALA A 128 -5.64 -6.60 -0.84
N ALA A 129 -6.13 -6.49 -2.08
CA ALA A 129 -6.97 -5.37 -2.52
C ALA A 129 -8.27 -5.25 -1.70
N ILE A 130 -8.96 -6.37 -1.46
CA ILE A 130 -10.19 -6.42 -0.65
C ILE A 130 -9.90 -5.98 0.79
N LEU A 131 -8.84 -6.50 1.41
CA LEU A 131 -8.47 -6.11 2.78
C LEU A 131 -8.15 -4.63 2.89
N LEU A 132 -7.41 -4.07 1.93
CA LEU A 132 -7.08 -2.65 1.91
C LEU A 132 -8.31 -1.77 1.67
N LEU A 133 -9.30 -2.25 0.91
CA LEU A 133 -10.58 -1.56 0.76
C LEU A 133 -11.38 -1.52 2.07
N PHE A 134 -11.44 -2.64 2.80
CA PHE A 134 -12.06 -2.71 4.13
C PHE A 134 -11.35 -1.81 5.13
N ASN A 135 -10.01 -1.80 5.09
CA ASN A 135 -9.21 -0.93 5.93
C ASN A 135 -9.45 0.55 5.59
N LEU A 136 -9.48 0.93 4.32
CA LEU A 136 -9.83 2.29 3.88
C LEU A 136 -11.21 2.72 4.41
N ALA A 137 -12.22 1.86 4.27
CA ALA A 137 -13.56 2.14 4.78
C ALA A 137 -13.56 2.34 6.31
N ALA A 138 -12.87 1.48 7.05
CA ALA A 138 -12.78 1.60 8.50
C ALA A 138 -12.03 2.86 8.95
N MET A 139 -10.94 3.22 8.26
CA MET A 139 -10.11 4.39 8.60
C MET A 139 -10.78 5.72 8.26
N LEU A 140 -11.69 5.77 7.27
CA LEU A 140 -12.44 6.99 6.94
C LEU A 140 -13.81 7.08 7.60
N LEU A 141 -14.44 5.96 7.96
CA LEU A 141 -15.79 5.96 8.55
C LEU A 141 -15.76 5.69 10.06
N VAL A 142 -15.13 4.59 10.48
CA VAL A 142 -15.20 4.11 11.88
C VAL A 142 -14.18 4.84 12.75
N TYR A 143 -12.97 5.05 12.25
CA TYR A 143 -11.91 5.69 13.03
C TYR A 143 -12.22 7.14 13.42
N PRO A 144 -12.74 8.02 12.53
CA PRO A 144 -13.16 9.36 12.93
C PRO A 144 -14.31 9.34 13.95
N ALA A 145 -15.22 8.36 13.88
CA ALA A 145 -16.25 8.17 14.89
C ALA A 145 -15.63 7.81 16.26
N MET A 146 -14.61 6.94 16.30
CA MET A 146 -13.86 6.66 17.53
C MET A 146 -13.14 7.92 18.07
N VAL A 147 -12.54 8.73 17.20
CA VAL A 147 -11.92 10.00 17.59
C VAL A 147 -12.96 10.96 18.18
N SER A 148 -14.16 11.02 17.60
CA SER A 148 -15.26 11.85 18.13
C SER A 148 -15.73 11.41 19.53
N LEU A 149 -15.73 10.10 19.79
CA LEU A 149 -16.01 9.54 21.12
C LEU A 149 -14.88 9.83 22.10
N ASP A 150 -13.62 9.75 21.66
CA ASP A 150 -12.46 10.11 22.49
C ASP A 150 -12.48 11.58 22.88
N LEU A 151 -12.85 12.49 21.96
CA LEU A 151 -13.05 13.90 22.26
C LEU A 151 -14.11 14.12 23.34
N ARG A 152 -15.23 13.39 23.29
CA ARG A 152 -16.28 13.45 24.32
C ARG A 152 -15.74 13.01 25.69
N ARG A 153 -14.94 11.94 25.72
CA ARG A 153 -14.30 11.42 26.93
C ARG A 153 -13.32 12.43 27.53
N ARG A 154 -12.44 13.04 26.72
CA ARG A 154 -11.47 14.05 27.16
C ARG A 154 -12.16 15.28 27.77
N ARG A 155 -13.25 15.77 27.16
CA ARG A 155 -14.03 16.90 27.70
C ARG A 155 -14.67 16.56 29.06
N SER A 156 -15.02 15.29 29.30
CA SER A 156 -15.54 14.82 30.60
C SER A 156 -14.47 14.56 31.66
N GLY A 157 -13.19 14.83 31.36
CA GLY A 157 -12.07 14.67 32.30
C GLY A 157 -11.75 13.23 32.69
N ARG A 158 -12.17 12.23 31.88
CA ARG A 158 -11.97 10.81 32.19
C ARG A 158 -10.64 10.29 31.64
N SER A 159 -10.05 9.31 32.33
CA SER A 159 -8.71 8.77 32.02
C SER A 159 -8.69 7.74 30.87
N ASP A 160 -7.50 7.62 30.26
CA ASP A 160 -7.03 6.80 29.12
C ASP A 160 -7.66 5.40 28.90
N LEU A 161 -7.40 4.56 29.92
CA LEU A 161 -7.16 3.12 29.74
C LEU A 161 -7.96 2.24 30.73
N PHE A 162 -8.64 2.84 31.70
CA PHE A 162 -9.41 2.14 32.73
C PHE A 162 -10.75 2.84 32.97
N CYS A 163 -11.78 2.38 32.26
CA CYS A 163 -13.08 3.03 32.19
C CYS A 163 -13.97 2.88 33.45
N CYS A 164 -13.49 2.35 34.58
CA CYS A 164 -14.39 2.03 35.71
C CYS A 164 -13.92 2.39 37.15
N CYS A 165 -12.71 2.90 37.41
CA CYS A 165 -12.22 3.02 38.81
C CYS A 165 -11.70 4.41 39.25
N ALA A 166 -11.83 5.47 38.45
CA ALA A 166 -11.43 6.81 38.89
C ALA A 166 -12.61 7.79 38.73
N PRO A 167 -13.04 8.48 39.81
CA PRO A 167 -14.10 9.48 39.72
C PRO A 167 -13.65 10.66 38.84
N ALA A 168 -14.62 11.35 38.24
CA ALA A 168 -14.39 12.61 37.54
C ALA A 168 -13.65 13.56 38.49
N GLY A 169 -12.45 14.01 38.08
CA GLY A 169 -11.74 15.05 38.83
C GLY A 169 -12.62 16.30 38.94
N PRO A 170 -12.52 17.06 40.04
CA PRO A 170 -13.38 18.21 40.27
C PRO A 170 -13.26 19.19 39.11
N ALA A 171 -14.41 19.70 38.65
CA ALA A 171 -14.48 20.81 37.72
C ALA A 171 -13.54 21.93 38.23
N VAL A 172 -12.70 22.44 37.33
CA VAL A 172 -11.79 23.55 37.60
C VAL A 172 -12.63 24.68 38.24
N PRO A 173 -12.30 25.18 39.44
CA PRO A 173 -12.97 26.33 40.01
C PRO A 173 -12.79 27.51 39.05
N ASN A 174 -13.87 28.23 38.77
CA ASN A 174 -13.80 29.52 38.09
C ASN A 174 -12.68 30.35 38.70
N LEU A 175 -11.70 30.76 37.88
CA LEU A 175 -10.66 31.70 38.29
C LEU A 175 -11.37 32.97 38.82
N PRO A 176 -10.93 33.55 39.95
CA PRO A 176 -11.57 34.74 40.50
C PRO A 176 -11.49 35.89 39.50
N ASN A 177 -12.64 36.55 39.33
CA ASN A 177 -12.85 37.74 38.54
C ASN A 177 -11.86 38.85 38.99
N CYS A 178 -10.80 39.10 38.22
CA CYS A 178 -9.91 40.24 38.44
C CYS A 178 -10.57 41.55 37.99
N ASN A 179 -11.58 41.99 38.75
CA ASN A 179 -12.06 43.37 38.72
C ASN A 179 -11.04 44.24 39.46
N ASN A 180 -10.09 44.83 38.73
CA ASN A 180 -9.31 45.96 39.24
C ASN A 180 -9.94 47.26 38.77
N ASN A 181 -10.84 47.77 39.60
CA ASN A 181 -11.15 49.19 39.68
C ASN A 181 -9.86 49.96 40.05
N ARG A 182 -9.39 50.85 39.16
CA ARG A 182 -8.70 52.07 39.58
C ARG A 182 -9.20 53.27 38.78
N PRO A 183 -9.24 54.46 39.42
CA PRO A 183 -10.12 55.55 39.05
C PRO A 183 -9.55 56.37 37.89
N VAL A 184 -10.40 56.70 36.92
CA VAL A 184 -10.11 57.70 35.88
C VAL A 184 -10.53 59.07 36.41
N PRO A 185 -9.65 60.09 36.38
CA PRO A 185 -10.03 61.43 36.79
C PRO A 185 -11.01 62.04 35.80
N SER A 186 -12.04 62.66 36.38
CA SER A 186 -13.02 63.51 35.72
C SER A 186 -12.34 64.67 34.99
N ASN A 187 -12.68 64.88 33.72
CA ASN A 187 -12.78 66.23 33.20
C ASN A 187 -14.08 66.39 32.41
N SER A 188 -14.92 67.24 32.98
CA SER A 188 -16.17 67.72 32.46
C SER A 188 -15.94 68.64 31.25
N HIS A 189 -16.55 68.34 30.12
CA HIS A 189 -17.12 69.40 29.28
C HIS A 189 -18.55 69.06 28.87
N ARG A 190 -19.40 70.02 29.17
CA ARG A 190 -20.85 69.98 29.20
C ARG A 190 -21.40 70.32 27.82
N GLN A 191 -22.14 69.37 27.25
CA GLN A 191 -23.51 69.52 26.72
C GLN A 191 -23.73 70.53 25.58
N LYS A 192 -24.26 70.04 24.45
CA LYS A 192 -25.60 70.42 23.97
C LYS A 192 -26.19 69.41 22.98
N THR A 193 -27.41 69.05 23.31
CA THR A 193 -28.46 68.30 22.62
C THR A 193 -28.73 68.70 21.18
N HIS A 194 -29.06 67.73 20.32
CA HIS A 194 -30.22 67.83 19.43
C HIS A 194 -30.77 66.44 19.04
N LYS A 195 -32.09 66.27 19.22
CA LYS A 195 -32.90 65.12 18.78
C LYS A 195 -33.18 65.24 17.28
N SER A 196 -33.29 64.11 16.57
CA SER A 196 -34.28 63.95 15.48
C SER A 196 -34.53 62.50 15.09
N HIS A 197 -35.80 62.22 14.84
CA HIS A 197 -36.43 61.04 14.24
C HIS A 197 -36.04 60.79 12.78
N HIS A 198 -36.19 59.51 12.35
CA HIS A 198 -36.83 58.97 11.12
C HIS A 198 -36.11 57.65 10.75
N GLN A 199 -36.66 56.45 10.91
CA GLN A 199 -37.79 55.79 10.23
C GLN A 199 -37.53 55.47 8.73
N THR A 200 -37.64 54.16 8.43
CA THR A 200 -38.26 53.52 7.24
C THR A 200 -37.38 52.94 6.12
N THR A 201 -37.71 51.66 5.82
CA THR A 201 -37.75 50.96 4.50
C THR A 201 -36.42 50.58 3.84
N SER A 202 -36.09 49.28 3.78
CA SER A 202 -36.56 48.28 2.79
C SER A 202 -36.04 48.55 1.38
N LYS A 203 -35.21 47.63 0.86
CA LYS A 203 -35.44 46.98 -0.44
C LYS A 203 -34.60 45.71 -0.59
N ARG A 204 -35.29 44.70 -1.11
CA ARG A 204 -34.89 43.35 -1.52
C ARG A 204 -34.83 43.35 -3.07
N TYR A 205 -33.84 42.69 -3.67
CA TYR A 205 -33.82 41.88 -4.92
C TYR A 205 -32.38 41.92 -5.49
N SER A 206 -31.63 40.80 -5.61
CA SER A 206 -31.71 39.61 -6.48
C SER A 206 -31.05 39.80 -7.86
N GLU A 207 -30.26 38.77 -8.23
CA GLU A 207 -29.95 38.27 -9.59
C GLU A 207 -29.22 39.19 -10.60
N ASP A 208 -28.36 38.74 -11.51
CA ASP A 208 -27.86 37.41 -11.91
C ASP A 208 -26.57 37.58 -12.73
N LYS A 209 -25.79 36.49 -12.85
CA LYS A 209 -24.84 36.04 -13.90
C LYS A 209 -24.08 37.05 -14.79
N HIS A 210 -22.78 36.80 -14.97
CA HIS A 210 -22.23 36.24 -16.23
C HIS A 210 -20.76 35.78 -16.10
N VAL A 211 -20.52 34.62 -16.71
CA VAL A 211 -19.25 33.95 -17.01
C VAL A 211 -18.39 34.80 -17.95
N THR A 212 -17.05 34.80 -17.80
CA THR A 212 -16.06 34.39 -18.84
C THR A 212 -14.62 34.58 -18.33
N THR A 213 -13.84 33.52 -18.54
CA THR A 213 -12.41 33.32 -18.38
C THR A 213 -11.58 34.24 -19.29
N ALA A 214 -10.49 34.84 -18.79
CA ALA A 214 -9.37 35.27 -19.62
C ALA A 214 -8.06 35.35 -18.82
N LEU A 215 -6.99 34.96 -19.50
CA LEU A 215 -5.64 34.69 -19.05
C LEU A 215 -4.84 35.98 -18.74
N VAL A 216 -3.81 35.81 -17.90
CA VAL A 216 -2.42 36.32 -18.01
C VAL A 216 -2.25 37.72 -18.62
N GLU A 217 -1.66 38.67 -17.87
CA GLU A 217 -0.27 39.13 -18.09
C GLU A 217 0.15 40.24 -17.11
N SER A 218 1.46 40.22 -16.82
CA SER A 218 2.21 41.10 -15.93
C SER A 218 2.52 42.44 -16.60
N GLN A 219 2.35 43.57 -15.90
CA GLN A 219 3.12 44.79 -16.21
C GLN A 219 3.51 45.57 -14.96
N THR A 220 4.82 45.65 -14.79
CA THR A 220 5.60 46.61 -14.01
C THR A 220 5.40 48.04 -14.52
N GLY A 221 5.21 49.01 -13.62
CA GLY A 221 5.15 50.43 -13.98
C GLY A 221 5.31 51.36 -12.77
N VAL A 222 6.54 51.78 -12.53
CA VAL A 222 6.99 52.68 -11.45
C VAL A 222 6.52 54.13 -11.71
N ARG A 223 5.95 54.82 -10.71
CA ARG A 223 6.06 56.30 -10.61
C ARG A 223 6.06 56.79 -9.15
N ARG A 224 6.97 57.75 -8.91
CA ARG A 224 7.47 58.29 -7.63
C ARG A 224 6.48 59.19 -6.85
N VAL A 225 6.38 58.91 -5.56
CA VAL A 225 6.55 59.75 -4.34
C VAL A 225 6.63 61.29 -4.49
N PRO A 226 6.02 62.02 -3.53
CA PRO A 226 6.75 63.04 -2.76
C PRO A 226 6.78 62.72 -1.25
N THR A 227 7.98 62.86 -0.69
CA THR A 227 8.42 62.65 0.69
C THR A 227 8.30 63.94 1.51
N VAL A 228 7.86 63.84 2.78
CA VAL A 228 8.44 64.52 3.96
C VAL A 228 8.06 63.63 5.18
N ASN A 229 8.93 62.74 5.63
CA ASN A 229 9.87 62.87 6.76
C ASN A 229 9.22 63.31 8.09
N ASP A 230 9.07 62.36 9.01
CA ASP A 230 9.50 62.57 10.39
C ASP A 230 10.08 61.29 11.01
N LYS A 231 11.18 61.49 11.74
CA LYS A 231 12.10 60.46 12.24
C LYS A 231 11.70 60.03 13.65
N ASN A 232 11.49 58.73 13.87
CA ASN A 232 12.10 58.01 14.99
C ASN A 232 11.79 56.51 14.86
N TYR A 233 12.83 55.76 14.50
CA TYR A 233 12.85 54.31 14.50
C TYR A 233 13.44 53.90 15.85
N GLN A 234 12.64 53.26 16.69
CA GLN A 234 13.09 52.60 17.92
C GLN A 234 12.66 51.13 17.81
N ASP A 235 13.65 50.25 17.86
CA ASP A 235 13.50 48.79 17.91
C ASP A 235 12.50 48.32 18.97
N PRO A 236 11.85 47.17 18.74
CA PRO A 236 11.48 46.28 19.83
C PRO A 236 12.10 44.89 19.59
N GLU A 237 13.42 44.81 19.69
CA GLU A 237 13.99 43.68 20.42
C GLU A 237 13.61 43.90 21.90
N ASN A 238 13.12 42.85 22.58
CA ASN A 238 12.65 42.81 23.98
C ASN A 238 11.12 42.90 24.21
N MET A 239 10.35 41.91 23.74
CA MET A 239 9.12 41.52 24.44
C MET A 239 8.85 40.01 24.29
N SER A 240 9.77 39.19 24.78
CA SER A 240 9.57 37.75 24.98
C SER A 240 10.03 37.35 26.37
N LEU A 241 9.30 37.84 27.38
CA LEU A 241 9.33 37.35 28.75
C LEU A 241 7.88 37.57 29.26
N MET A 242 7.09 36.57 29.63
CA MET A 242 7.36 35.68 30.74
C MET A 242 6.26 34.60 30.74
N GLY A 243 6.58 33.41 30.24
CA GLY A 243 5.84 32.19 30.53
C GLY A 243 6.81 31.26 31.22
N CYS A 244 6.65 31.07 32.53
CA CYS A 244 7.51 30.20 33.33
C CYS A 244 7.48 28.77 32.78
N ALA A 245 8.49 28.40 32.01
CA ALA A 245 8.83 27.02 31.72
C ALA A 245 10.20 26.78 32.37
N GLU A 246 10.18 26.27 33.61
CA GLU A 246 11.39 25.76 34.24
C GLU A 246 11.96 24.57 33.45
N PRO A 247 13.29 24.39 33.48
CA PRO A 247 14.02 23.53 32.56
C PRO A 247 14.05 22.07 33.03
N ASP A 248 14.33 21.20 32.07
CA ASP A 248 14.71 19.80 32.20
C ASP A 248 13.68 18.76 32.66
N CYS A 249 13.11 18.09 31.66
CA CYS A 249 13.10 16.63 31.63
C CYS A 249 13.24 16.19 30.17
N TRP A 250 14.16 15.25 29.91
CA TRP A 250 14.45 14.64 28.61
C TRP A 250 13.17 14.21 27.86
N SER A 251 12.59 15.11 27.08
CA SER A 251 11.57 14.76 26.09
C SER A 251 12.23 14.78 24.72
N PHE A 252 12.74 13.62 24.32
CA PHE A 252 13.10 13.37 22.94
C PHE A 252 11.81 13.44 22.10
N SER A 253 11.50 14.62 21.60
CA SER A 253 10.42 14.82 20.65
C SER A 253 11.01 14.74 19.24
N LEU A 254 10.54 13.78 18.44
CA LEU A 254 10.96 13.64 17.04
C LEU A 254 10.82 14.96 16.27
N THR A 255 9.78 15.73 16.57
CA THR A 255 9.55 17.07 16.00
C THR A 255 10.67 18.07 16.34
N ARG A 256 11.25 17.99 17.55
CA ARG A 256 12.37 18.85 17.97
C ARG A 256 13.67 18.42 17.32
N LEU A 257 13.92 17.12 17.18
CA LEU A 257 15.09 16.60 16.46
C LEU A 257 15.03 16.99 14.98
N ALA A 258 13.87 16.81 14.35
CA ALA A 258 13.65 17.12 12.95
C ALA A 258 13.85 18.63 12.66
N SER A 259 13.27 19.51 13.47
CA SER A 259 13.35 20.96 13.25
C SER A 259 14.69 21.56 13.66
N LYS A 260 15.26 21.18 14.81
CA LYS A 260 16.48 21.82 15.35
C LYS A 260 17.79 21.23 14.82
N HIS A 261 17.81 19.94 14.47
CA HIS A 261 19.06 19.27 14.10
C HIS A 261 19.07 18.83 12.64
N TYR A 262 18.01 18.14 12.19
CA TYR A 262 17.97 17.55 10.84
C TYR A 262 17.76 18.59 9.73
N ALA A 263 16.76 19.46 9.85
CA ALA A 263 16.46 20.49 8.84
C ALA A 263 17.62 21.46 8.56
N PRO A 264 18.26 22.09 9.57
CA PRO A 264 19.37 23.00 9.31
C PRO A 264 20.62 22.28 8.79
N PHE A 265 20.82 21.00 9.14
CA PHE A 265 21.89 20.19 8.59
C PHE A 265 21.69 19.94 7.08
N LEU A 266 20.48 19.56 6.67
CA LEU A 266 20.13 19.31 5.27
C LEU A 266 20.13 20.60 4.42
N MET A 267 19.91 21.76 5.03
CA MET A 267 19.90 23.04 4.31
C MET A 267 21.29 23.53 3.88
N LYS A 268 22.37 23.01 4.47
CA LYS A 268 23.75 23.37 4.07
C LYS A 268 24.02 22.97 2.61
N PRO A 269 24.57 23.86 1.77
CA PRO A 269 24.78 23.57 0.34
C PRO A 269 25.71 22.37 0.11
N SER A 270 26.76 22.20 0.92
CA SER A 270 27.66 21.03 0.84
C SER A 270 26.93 19.72 1.11
N VAL A 271 26.00 19.72 2.07
CA VAL A 271 25.20 18.54 2.42
C VAL A 271 24.20 18.24 1.30
N LYS A 272 23.56 19.24 0.71
CA LYS A 272 22.65 19.04 -0.45
C LYS A 272 23.36 18.40 -1.64
N VAL A 273 24.55 18.90 -1.99
CA VAL A 273 25.35 18.34 -3.10
C VAL A 273 25.76 16.90 -2.78
N LEU A 274 26.23 16.64 -1.56
CA LEU A 274 26.59 15.29 -1.13
C LEU A 274 25.38 14.34 -1.19
N THR A 275 24.21 14.76 -0.67
CA THR A 275 22.98 13.97 -0.72
C THR A 275 22.57 13.65 -2.15
N MET A 276 22.61 14.63 -3.06
CA MET A 276 22.30 14.39 -4.49
C MET A 276 23.29 13.45 -5.16
N LEU A 277 24.59 13.57 -4.88
CA LEU A 277 25.61 12.64 -5.38
C LEU A 277 25.40 11.23 -4.83
N THR A 278 25.08 11.08 -3.54
CA THR A 278 24.78 9.77 -2.97
C THR A 278 23.52 9.15 -3.58
N LEU A 279 22.48 9.93 -3.83
CA LEU A 279 21.26 9.45 -4.49
C LEU A 279 21.54 9.01 -5.93
N ALA A 280 22.34 9.78 -6.67
CA ALA A 280 22.77 9.42 -8.02
C ALA A 280 23.62 8.12 -8.02
N GLY A 281 24.52 7.96 -7.03
CA GLY A 281 25.29 6.74 -6.84
C GLY A 281 24.42 5.52 -6.54
N VAL A 282 23.44 5.67 -5.62
CA VAL A 282 22.48 4.60 -5.29
C VAL A 282 21.59 4.26 -6.49
N LEU A 283 21.18 5.25 -7.29
CA LEU A 283 20.44 5.00 -8.54
C LEU A 283 21.30 4.26 -9.56
N GLY A 284 22.55 4.66 -9.76
CA GLY A 284 23.49 3.96 -10.65
C GLY A 284 23.72 2.52 -10.21
N ALA A 285 23.90 2.28 -8.91
CA ALA A 285 24.04 0.93 -8.35
C ALA A 285 22.75 0.11 -8.52
N SER A 286 21.58 0.71 -8.33
CA SER A 286 20.29 0.04 -8.56
C SER A 286 20.10 -0.34 -10.03
N LEU A 287 20.43 0.55 -10.97
CA LEU A 287 20.38 0.27 -12.41
C LEU A 287 21.35 -0.85 -12.80
N TRP A 288 22.56 -0.84 -12.23
CA TRP A 288 23.51 -1.93 -12.41
C TRP A 288 23.00 -3.26 -11.82
N GLY A 289 22.33 -3.20 -10.67
CA GLY A 289 21.67 -4.35 -10.03
C GLY A 289 20.59 -4.97 -10.92
N ILE A 290 19.76 -4.15 -11.58
CA ILE A 290 18.71 -4.60 -12.51
C ILE A 290 19.30 -5.45 -13.65
N ILE A 291 20.46 -5.06 -14.20
CA ILE A 291 21.12 -5.79 -15.29
C ILE A 291 21.66 -7.16 -14.81
N ARG A 292 21.86 -7.35 -13.50
CA ARG A 292 22.37 -8.61 -12.92
C ARG A 292 21.30 -9.51 -12.31
N VAL A 293 20.03 -9.11 -12.35
CA VAL A 293 18.93 -9.97 -11.91
C VAL A 293 18.86 -11.18 -12.82
N LYS A 294 18.90 -12.37 -12.23
CA LYS A 294 18.69 -13.63 -12.95
C LYS A 294 17.21 -13.97 -12.89
N ASP A 295 16.64 -14.35 -14.03
CA ASP A 295 15.28 -14.85 -14.10
C ASP A 295 15.22 -16.31 -13.67
N GLY A 296 14.26 -16.64 -12.82
CA GLY A 296 14.02 -18.01 -12.35
C GLY A 296 13.75 -18.07 -10.86
N LEU A 297 12.95 -19.06 -10.46
CA LEU A 297 12.77 -19.47 -9.08
C LEU A 297 13.01 -20.97 -9.05
N ASP A 298 14.09 -21.40 -8.42
CA ASP A 298 14.38 -22.81 -8.29
C ASP A 298 13.54 -23.43 -7.18
N LEU A 299 13.15 -24.69 -7.32
CA LEU A 299 12.38 -25.38 -6.28
C LEU A 299 13.14 -25.45 -4.95
N THR A 300 14.48 -25.42 -4.99
CA THR A 300 15.35 -25.37 -3.82
C THR A 300 15.14 -24.11 -2.97
N ASP A 301 14.70 -23.00 -3.56
CA ASP A 301 14.49 -21.73 -2.85
C ASP A 301 13.22 -21.73 -1.98
N ILE A 302 12.29 -22.65 -2.27
CA ILE A 302 11.03 -22.78 -1.52
C ILE A 302 11.21 -23.73 -0.32
N VAL A 303 12.12 -24.70 -0.44
CA VAL A 303 12.34 -25.71 0.59
C VAL A 303 13.25 -25.15 1.69
N PRO A 304 12.92 -25.37 2.99
CA PRO A 304 13.76 -24.90 4.08
C PRO A 304 15.21 -25.41 3.98
N GLN A 305 16.16 -24.53 4.24
CA GLN A 305 17.57 -24.86 4.27
C GLN A 305 17.87 -25.90 5.38
N ASN A 306 18.85 -26.77 5.14
CA ASN A 306 19.28 -27.86 6.03
C ASN A 306 18.34 -29.08 6.13
N THR A 307 17.34 -29.18 5.26
CA THR A 307 16.50 -30.37 5.14
C THR A 307 17.11 -31.39 4.18
N ASP A 308 16.75 -32.67 4.31
CA ASP A 308 17.23 -33.70 3.39
C ASP A 308 16.61 -33.53 1.99
N GLU A 309 15.39 -33.00 1.92
CA GLU A 309 14.71 -32.61 0.69
C GLU A 309 15.50 -31.54 -0.07
N HIS A 310 16.00 -30.51 0.63
CA HIS A 310 16.83 -29.48 0.01
C HIS A 310 18.14 -30.08 -0.55
N LYS A 311 18.79 -31.00 0.18
CA LYS A 311 20.00 -31.68 -0.31
C LYS A 311 19.70 -32.54 -1.54
N PHE A 312 18.59 -33.28 -1.53
CA PHE A 312 18.15 -34.09 -2.65
C PHE A 312 17.89 -33.24 -3.89
N LEU A 313 17.08 -32.18 -3.77
CA LEU A 313 16.75 -31.30 -4.89
C LEU A 313 17.99 -30.56 -5.42
N SER A 314 18.88 -30.13 -4.55
CA SER A 314 20.16 -29.52 -4.96
C SER A 314 21.04 -30.50 -5.73
N ALA A 315 21.13 -31.75 -5.29
CA ALA A 315 21.84 -32.80 -6.03
C ALA A 315 21.15 -33.12 -7.36
N GLN A 316 19.82 -33.22 -7.38
CA GLN A 316 19.05 -33.46 -8.59
C GLN A 316 19.25 -32.34 -9.62
N GLY A 317 19.12 -31.07 -9.24
CA GLY A 317 19.34 -29.94 -10.15
C GLY A 317 20.77 -29.84 -10.65
N LYS A 318 21.76 -30.19 -9.81
CA LYS A 318 23.18 -30.11 -10.16
C LYS A 318 23.66 -31.25 -11.06
N TYR A 319 23.19 -32.48 -10.82
CA TYR A 319 23.68 -33.69 -11.50
C TYR A 319 22.71 -34.25 -12.54
N PHE A 320 21.41 -34.00 -12.40
CA PHE A 320 20.34 -34.62 -13.20
C PHE A 320 19.38 -33.57 -13.80
N GLY A 321 19.93 -32.62 -14.55
CA GLY A 321 19.18 -31.53 -15.21
C GLY A 321 18.36 -31.94 -16.45
N PHE A 322 17.91 -33.19 -16.54
CA PHE A 322 17.08 -33.65 -17.66
C PHE A 322 15.60 -33.62 -17.30
N TYR A 323 14.76 -33.35 -18.28
CA TYR A 323 13.30 -33.29 -18.13
C TYR A 323 12.63 -34.18 -19.17
N ASN A 324 11.55 -34.84 -18.77
CA ASN A 324 10.74 -35.61 -19.69
C ASN A 324 9.84 -34.66 -20.50
N MET A 325 9.86 -34.82 -21.82
CA MET A 325 9.00 -34.09 -22.74
C MET A 325 8.19 -35.10 -23.56
N PHE A 326 6.89 -34.88 -23.66
CA PHE A 326 5.99 -35.71 -24.47
C PHE A 326 5.36 -34.84 -25.54
N ALA A 327 5.73 -35.09 -26.80
CA ALA A 327 5.11 -34.45 -27.95
C ALA A 327 3.85 -35.23 -28.33
N VAL A 328 2.69 -34.59 -28.25
CA VAL A 328 1.39 -35.23 -28.50
C VAL A 328 0.73 -34.56 -29.70
N THR A 329 0.40 -35.35 -30.72
CA THR A 329 -0.40 -34.90 -31.87
C THR A 329 -1.87 -34.86 -31.48
N GLN A 330 -2.55 -33.74 -31.77
CA GLN A 330 -3.98 -33.53 -31.50
C GLN A 330 -4.77 -33.35 -32.81
N GLY A 331 -6.07 -33.05 -32.72
CA GLY A 331 -7.12 -33.24 -33.74
C GLY A 331 -6.87 -32.83 -35.21
N ASP A 332 -7.75 -33.33 -36.09
CA ASP A 332 -7.79 -33.15 -37.56
C ASP A 332 -6.57 -33.63 -38.36
N PHE A 333 -5.68 -34.41 -37.73
CA PHE A 333 -4.60 -35.07 -38.43
C PHE A 333 -5.05 -36.40 -39.04
N GLU A 334 -5.09 -36.48 -40.37
CA GLU A 334 -5.32 -37.76 -41.07
C GLU A 334 -4.07 -38.66 -40.99
N TYR A 335 -4.01 -39.50 -39.95
CA TYR A 335 -2.91 -40.43 -39.72
C TYR A 335 -2.60 -41.37 -40.90
N PRO A 336 -3.60 -41.96 -41.60
CA PRO A 336 -3.31 -42.89 -42.68
C PRO A 336 -2.62 -42.24 -43.89
N THR A 337 -3.01 -41.01 -44.24
CA THR A 337 -2.53 -40.30 -45.43
C THR A 337 -1.24 -39.52 -45.18
N ASN A 338 -1.05 -38.98 -43.97
CA ASN A 338 0.04 -38.06 -43.65
C ASN A 338 1.18 -38.69 -42.83
N GLN A 339 1.41 -40.00 -42.93
CA GLN A 339 2.46 -40.70 -42.18
C GLN A 339 3.86 -40.09 -42.35
N LYS A 340 4.17 -39.58 -43.55
CA LYS A 340 5.46 -38.93 -43.83
C LYS A 340 5.69 -37.70 -42.93
N LEU A 341 4.65 -36.92 -42.66
CA LEU A 341 4.74 -35.74 -41.81
C LEU A 341 5.09 -36.11 -40.37
N LEU A 342 4.62 -37.26 -39.87
CA LEU A 342 4.98 -37.76 -38.53
C LEU A 342 6.47 -38.11 -38.45
N TYR A 343 7.04 -38.73 -39.49
CA TYR A 343 8.47 -38.99 -39.56
C TYR A 343 9.27 -37.69 -39.64
N GLU A 344 8.88 -36.75 -40.50
CA GLU A 344 9.54 -35.44 -40.63
C GLU A 344 9.47 -34.64 -39.32
N TYR A 345 8.32 -34.69 -38.62
CA TYR A 345 8.14 -34.08 -37.30
C TYR A 345 9.06 -34.70 -36.25
N HIS A 346 9.14 -36.04 -36.22
CA HIS A 346 10.04 -36.74 -35.30
C HIS A 346 11.51 -36.41 -35.61
N GLU A 347 11.93 -36.47 -36.87
CA GLU A 347 13.30 -36.14 -37.29
C GLU A 347 13.69 -34.68 -37.01
N ALA A 348 12.73 -33.75 -37.02
CA ALA A 348 13.00 -32.35 -36.70
C ALA A 348 13.58 -32.18 -35.28
N PHE A 349 13.23 -33.07 -34.33
CA PHE A 349 13.80 -33.06 -32.98
C PHE A 349 15.30 -33.36 -32.95
N VAL A 350 15.86 -34.03 -33.96
CA VAL A 350 17.32 -34.29 -34.05
C VAL A 350 18.11 -32.97 -34.07
N ARG A 351 17.51 -31.90 -34.62
CA ARG A 351 18.16 -30.59 -34.76
C ARG A 351 18.24 -29.81 -33.45
N ILE A 352 17.46 -30.20 -32.44
CA ILE A 352 17.41 -29.49 -31.16
C ILE A 352 18.56 -29.98 -30.27
N PRO A 353 19.44 -29.09 -29.77
CA PRO A 353 20.65 -29.49 -29.05
C PRO A 353 20.37 -30.09 -27.67
N ASN A 354 19.26 -29.73 -27.03
CA ASN A 354 18.93 -30.12 -25.67
C ASN A 354 18.08 -31.41 -25.57
N ILE A 355 18.05 -32.22 -26.64
CA ILE A 355 17.36 -33.51 -26.66
C ILE A 355 18.40 -34.62 -26.55
N ILE A 356 18.17 -35.54 -25.62
CA ILE A 356 19.03 -36.72 -25.43
C ILE A 356 18.86 -37.63 -26.65
N LYS A 357 19.98 -37.93 -27.30
CA LYS A 357 20.06 -38.79 -28.48
C LYS A 357 20.63 -40.15 -28.10
N ASN A 358 20.30 -41.17 -28.89
CA ASN A 358 20.90 -42.50 -28.78
C ASN A 358 22.37 -42.48 -29.24
N ASP A 359 23.10 -43.55 -28.96
CA ASP A 359 24.53 -43.69 -29.31
C ASP A 359 24.82 -43.53 -30.81
N ASN A 360 23.84 -43.84 -31.66
CA ASN A 360 23.90 -43.67 -33.11
C ASN A 360 23.63 -42.23 -33.59
N GLY A 361 23.42 -41.28 -32.66
CA GLY A 361 23.06 -39.89 -32.94
C GLY A 361 21.61 -39.69 -33.37
N GLY A 362 20.82 -40.76 -33.43
CA GLY A 362 19.38 -40.74 -33.72
C GLY A 362 18.53 -40.50 -32.48
N LEU A 363 17.22 -40.36 -32.72
CA LEU A 363 16.23 -40.28 -31.65
C LEU A 363 15.75 -41.68 -31.23
N PRO A 364 15.19 -41.82 -30.01
CA PRO A 364 14.44 -43.02 -29.64
C PRO A 364 13.33 -43.31 -30.64
N GLU A 365 13.15 -44.58 -30.99
CA GLU A 365 12.08 -45.00 -31.88
C GLU A 365 10.70 -44.63 -31.33
N PHE A 366 9.79 -44.27 -32.23
CA PHE A 366 8.43 -43.90 -31.88
C PHE A 366 7.42 -44.94 -32.40
N TRP A 367 6.17 -44.83 -31.95
CA TRP A 367 5.16 -45.87 -32.16
C TRP A 367 4.95 -46.26 -33.64
N LEU A 368 5.09 -45.34 -34.60
CA LEU A 368 4.85 -45.62 -36.01
C LEU A 368 5.99 -46.41 -36.65
N SER A 369 7.25 -46.15 -36.28
CA SER A 369 8.38 -46.96 -36.77
C SER A 369 8.25 -48.40 -36.27
N LEU A 370 7.96 -48.57 -34.98
CA LEU A 370 7.71 -49.87 -34.36
C LEU A 370 6.53 -50.61 -35.02
N PHE A 371 5.43 -49.90 -35.26
CA PHE A 371 4.25 -50.48 -35.91
C PHE A 371 4.55 -50.93 -37.35
N ARG A 372 5.27 -50.11 -38.12
CA ARG A 372 5.70 -50.46 -39.48
C ARG A 372 6.61 -51.68 -39.49
N ASP A 373 7.59 -51.73 -38.60
CA ASP A 373 8.55 -52.84 -38.55
C ASP A 373 7.87 -54.15 -38.12
N TRP A 374 6.89 -54.06 -37.21
CA TRP A 374 6.01 -55.18 -36.87
C TRP A 374 5.22 -55.69 -38.09
N LEU A 375 4.60 -54.79 -38.88
CA LEU A 375 3.88 -55.17 -40.10
C LEU A 375 4.81 -55.80 -41.16
N VAL A 376 6.03 -55.29 -41.31
CA VAL A 376 7.04 -55.88 -42.21
C VAL A 376 7.45 -57.28 -41.73
N GLY A 377 7.58 -57.48 -40.42
CA GLY A 377 7.82 -58.80 -39.83
C GLY A 377 6.69 -59.77 -40.15
N LEU A 378 5.44 -59.33 -39.99
CA LEU A 378 4.24 -60.11 -40.30
C LEU A 378 4.17 -60.48 -41.78
N GLN A 379 4.46 -59.55 -42.69
CA GLN A 379 4.51 -59.83 -44.13
C GLN A 379 5.58 -60.87 -44.48
N LYS A 380 6.77 -60.79 -43.87
CA LYS A 380 7.85 -61.77 -44.11
C LYS A 380 7.47 -63.17 -43.63
N ALA A 381 6.84 -63.27 -42.47
CA ALA A 381 6.33 -64.53 -41.94
C ALA A 381 5.28 -65.12 -42.87
N PHE A 382 4.32 -64.28 -43.30
CA PHE A 382 3.29 -64.66 -44.28
C PHE A 382 3.90 -65.15 -45.60
N ASP A 383 4.86 -64.42 -46.18
CA ASP A 383 5.50 -64.78 -47.45
C ASP A 383 6.27 -66.11 -47.36
N SER A 384 6.90 -66.39 -46.21
CA SER A 384 7.58 -67.65 -45.94
C SER A 384 6.59 -68.81 -45.85
N ASP A 385 5.51 -68.64 -45.12
CA ASP A 385 4.50 -69.67 -44.93
C ASP A 385 3.69 -69.94 -46.21
N TYR A 386 3.44 -68.89 -47.01
CA TYR A 386 2.82 -69.03 -48.32
C TYR A 386 3.72 -69.82 -49.28
N LYS A 387 5.03 -69.54 -49.30
CA LYS A 387 6.00 -70.32 -50.10
C LYS A 387 6.10 -71.78 -49.66
N ASN A 388 5.93 -72.04 -48.36
CA ASN A 388 5.96 -73.38 -47.79
C ASN A 388 4.61 -74.12 -47.87
N ASN A 389 3.59 -73.54 -48.52
CA ASN A 389 2.21 -74.05 -48.60
C ASN A 389 1.54 -74.25 -47.23
N CYS A 390 1.98 -73.51 -46.20
CA CYS A 390 1.38 -73.51 -44.87
C CYS A 390 0.16 -72.58 -44.78
N ILE A 391 -0.03 -71.68 -45.77
CA ILE A 391 -1.18 -70.78 -45.88
C ILE A 391 -1.69 -70.76 -47.32
N ASN A 392 -2.99 -71.00 -47.52
CA ASN A 392 -3.69 -70.90 -48.80
C ASN A 392 -4.88 -69.93 -48.71
N GLN A 393 -5.46 -69.51 -49.85
CA GLN A 393 -6.64 -68.62 -49.89
C GLN A 393 -7.83 -69.10 -49.02
N GLU A 394 -7.98 -70.41 -48.85
CA GLU A 394 -9.12 -71.00 -48.15
C GLU A 394 -8.83 -71.38 -46.69
N ARG A 395 -7.56 -71.56 -46.30
CA ARG A 395 -7.22 -72.09 -44.97
C ARG A 395 -5.79 -71.82 -44.52
N TRP A 396 -5.65 -71.67 -43.20
CA TRP A 396 -4.39 -71.64 -42.46
C TRP A 396 -4.11 -73.04 -41.91
N PHE A 397 -2.96 -73.63 -42.23
CA PHE A 397 -2.59 -74.96 -41.75
C PHE A 397 -1.84 -74.89 -40.42
N SER A 398 -1.94 -75.92 -39.58
CA SER A 398 -1.34 -75.95 -38.23
C SER A 398 0.19 -75.86 -38.19
N ASN A 399 0.85 -75.95 -39.34
CA ASN A 399 2.30 -75.85 -39.52
C ASN A 399 2.79 -74.43 -39.89
N ALA A 400 1.90 -73.45 -40.01
CA ALA A 400 2.28 -72.05 -40.23
C ALA A 400 2.74 -71.39 -38.91
N SER A 401 3.59 -70.38 -39.06
CA SER A 401 4.12 -69.58 -37.96
C SER A 401 3.02 -68.79 -37.25
N ALA A 402 3.14 -68.66 -35.93
CA ALA A 402 2.13 -68.04 -35.07
C ALA A 402 2.14 -66.52 -35.11
#